data_AF-A0A8D0CR47-F1
#
_entry.id   AF-A0A8D0CR47-F1
#
_cell.length_a   1.000
_cell.length_b   1.000
_cell.length_c   1.000
_cell.angle_alpha   90.00
_cell.angle_beta   90.00
_cell.angle_gamma   90.00
#
_symmetry.space_group_name_H-M   'P 1'
#
loop_
_entity.id
_entity.type
_entity.pdbx_description
1 polymer ?
#
loop_
_entity_poly.entity_id
_entity_poly.type
_entity_poly.pdbx_seq_one_letter_code
_entity_poly.pdbx_strand_id
1 'polypeptide(L)'
;MRWGVEETCRYLRGEGLGEWEDTFKAQKITGVGLRYLKDADLEKIGIKYLGDRLQILHSLRKLWQIEAEANKVFNDSIHGHVELHPLLIKIIDTPQFQRLRNLKQLGGTYFVFPGASHNRFEHCIGVGHLAGRLVQALNDRQPELFISRRDILCVQIAGLCHDLGHGPFSHMFDGKFIPKARPGISWKHEKASLDMFDYLVKDNGLKPVMEQHGLVLPEDLEFIKEQIPLETRVKFIWPYKGRPEDKSFLYEIVANRRNGIDVDKWDYFARDCYHLGIQNNFDYRRFLKFARVCEVDGQKHICTRDKEVGNLYDMFHTRNCLHRRAYQHKVGNIIETMIAEAFLKADKHIQIEGSEGKMFTLSTAIDDMEAYTKLTDHIFEQILHSSSSELAESRQILRNIICRRLYKCLGQTQADKPMSFTQVCVIFMDYGMKEKNPINNVRFYCKNDLTTAIQIRKNQVSKLLPDQFAEQLIRVYCKKTDDRSLEAAKKHFVQWCMNMNFSKPQDGDIIAPELTPLKASWSNNNEGEDGEGGSLREGNCASVNGKKKAKMQLSF
;
A
#
# COMPACT_ATOMS: atom_id res chain seq x y z
N MET A 1 7.76 -4.86 -35.22
CA MET A 1 8.75 -5.82 -34.63
C MET A 1 9.95 -6.10 -35.55
N ARG A 2 11.16 -6.35 -35.01
CA ARG A 2 12.33 -6.92 -35.72
C ARG A 2 12.52 -8.40 -35.34
N TRP A 3 11.55 -9.25 -35.70
CA TRP A 3 11.68 -10.69 -35.50
C TRP A 3 12.39 -11.32 -36.69
N GLY A 4 13.34 -12.20 -36.40
CA GLY A 4 13.86 -13.14 -37.39
C GLY A 4 12.85 -14.23 -37.70
N VAL A 5 13.28 -15.17 -38.53
CA VAL A 5 12.46 -16.31 -38.95
C VAL A 5 12.12 -17.21 -37.76
N GLU A 6 13.07 -17.43 -36.84
CA GLU A 6 12.83 -18.32 -35.70
C GLU A 6 11.92 -17.73 -34.62
N GLU A 7 11.98 -16.41 -34.40
CA GLU A 7 11.01 -15.74 -33.54
C GLU A 7 9.59 -15.79 -34.14
N THR A 8 9.49 -15.73 -35.48
CA THR A 8 8.23 -15.86 -36.22
C THR A 8 7.63 -17.25 -36.06
N CYS A 9 8.42 -18.31 -36.23
CA CYS A 9 7.99 -19.69 -35.99
C CYS A 9 7.58 -19.89 -34.52
N ARG A 10 8.40 -19.41 -33.57
CA ARG A 10 8.09 -19.49 -32.13
C ARG A 10 6.73 -18.87 -31.78
N TYR A 11 6.38 -17.75 -32.42
CA TYR A 11 5.06 -17.14 -32.27
C TYR A 11 3.94 -18.05 -32.81
N LEU A 12 4.10 -18.62 -34.02
CA LEU A 12 3.12 -19.55 -34.58
C LEU A 12 2.87 -20.75 -33.66
N ARG A 13 3.93 -21.34 -33.09
CA ARG A 13 3.82 -22.40 -32.06
C ARG A 13 3.00 -21.96 -30.85
N GLY A 14 3.26 -20.76 -30.33
CA GLY A 14 2.54 -20.21 -29.18
C GLY A 14 1.05 -19.99 -29.43
N GLU A 15 0.65 -19.78 -30.69
CA GLU A 15 -0.74 -19.56 -31.11
C GLU A 15 -1.43 -20.85 -31.59
N GLY A 16 -0.80 -22.01 -31.44
CA GLY A 16 -1.34 -23.30 -31.90
C GLY A 16 -1.27 -23.49 -33.42
N LEU A 17 -0.50 -22.67 -34.12
CA LEU A 17 -0.29 -22.69 -35.59
C LEU A 17 1.04 -23.37 -35.96
N GLY A 18 1.53 -24.28 -35.11
CA GLY A 18 2.84 -24.92 -35.23
C GLY A 18 3.04 -25.77 -36.49
N GLU A 19 1.94 -26.27 -37.07
CA GLU A 19 1.97 -27.04 -38.33
C GLU A 19 2.46 -26.21 -39.53
N TRP A 20 2.36 -24.88 -39.46
CA TRP A 20 2.75 -23.96 -40.53
C TRP A 20 4.20 -23.45 -40.39
N GLU A 21 4.93 -23.87 -39.36
CA GLU A 21 6.29 -23.40 -39.10
C GLU A 21 7.23 -23.64 -40.27
N ASP A 22 7.26 -24.86 -40.80
CA ASP A 22 8.15 -25.23 -41.89
C ASP A 22 7.86 -24.41 -43.15
N THR A 23 6.58 -24.06 -43.37
CA THR A 23 6.14 -23.22 -44.48
C THR A 23 6.67 -21.79 -44.32
N PHE A 24 6.49 -21.18 -43.15
CA PHE A 24 6.98 -19.83 -42.87
C PHE A 24 8.52 -19.76 -42.84
N LYS A 25 9.17 -20.83 -42.38
CA LYS A 25 10.62 -20.99 -42.35
C LYS A 25 11.22 -21.13 -43.73
N ALA A 26 10.63 -21.95 -44.59
CA ALA A 26 11.06 -22.12 -45.98
C ALA A 26 10.97 -20.81 -46.78
N GLN A 27 9.92 -20.03 -46.55
CA GLN A 27 9.71 -18.73 -47.18
C GLN A 27 10.48 -17.57 -46.51
N LYS A 28 11.26 -17.86 -45.45
CA LYS A 28 12.04 -16.88 -44.68
C LYS A 28 11.18 -15.69 -44.21
N ILE A 29 9.94 -15.95 -43.83
CA ILE A 29 9.02 -14.90 -43.39
C ILE A 29 9.49 -14.39 -42.03
N THR A 30 9.79 -13.09 -41.99
CA THR A 30 10.20 -12.37 -40.77
C THR A 30 9.03 -11.63 -40.17
N GLY A 31 9.16 -11.11 -38.94
CA GLY A 31 8.08 -10.31 -38.33
C GLY A 31 7.70 -9.05 -39.11
N VAL A 32 8.60 -8.54 -39.97
CA VAL A 32 8.28 -7.45 -40.91
C VAL A 32 7.41 -7.96 -42.06
N GLY A 33 7.74 -9.14 -42.59
CA GLY A 33 6.98 -9.81 -43.66
C GLY A 33 5.58 -10.20 -43.22
N LEU A 34 5.42 -10.59 -41.94
CA LEU A 34 4.12 -10.91 -41.37
C LEU A 34 3.10 -9.79 -41.64
N ARG A 35 3.46 -8.53 -41.39
CA ARG A 35 2.59 -7.34 -41.46
C ARG A 35 1.85 -7.16 -42.78
N TYR A 36 2.39 -7.70 -43.86
CA TYR A 36 1.88 -7.49 -45.21
C TYR A 36 1.22 -8.74 -45.80
N LEU A 37 1.17 -9.85 -45.04
CA LEU A 37 0.52 -11.08 -45.49
C LEU A 37 -0.98 -10.85 -45.69
N LYS A 38 -1.44 -11.09 -46.92
CA LYS A 38 -2.86 -11.18 -47.28
C LYS A 38 -3.25 -12.63 -47.52
N ASP A 39 -4.56 -12.88 -47.59
CA ASP A 39 -5.12 -14.19 -47.91
C ASP A 39 -4.48 -14.81 -49.17
N ALA A 40 -4.37 -14.01 -50.24
CA ALA A 40 -3.73 -14.43 -51.49
C ALA A 40 -2.23 -14.78 -51.36
N ASP A 41 -1.54 -14.25 -50.36
CA ASP A 41 -0.13 -14.54 -50.13
C ASP A 41 0.03 -15.86 -49.35
N LEU A 42 -0.85 -16.11 -48.37
CA LEU A 42 -0.91 -17.38 -47.64
C LEU A 42 -1.27 -18.55 -48.57
N GLU A 43 -2.16 -18.32 -49.53
CA GLU A 43 -2.50 -19.30 -50.56
C GLU A 43 -1.29 -19.62 -51.45
N LYS A 44 -0.54 -18.59 -51.87
CA LYS A 44 0.67 -18.75 -52.71
C LYS A 44 1.81 -19.50 -52.02
N ILE A 45 1.93 -19.39 -50.70
CA ILE A 45 2.97 -20.11 -49.95
C ILE A 45 2.56 -21.54 -49.56
N GLY A 46 1.38 -22.01 -50.00
CA GLY A 46 0.96 -23.41 -49.90
C GLY A 46 -0.12 -23.72 -48.87
N ILE A 47 -0.72 -22.70 -48.24
CA ILE A 47 -1.80 -22.88 -47.25
C ILE A 47 -3.15 -22.89 -47.98
N LYS A 48 -3.57 -24.10 -48.40
CA LYS A 48 -4.66 -24.28 -49.38
C LYS A 48 -6.07 -24.09 -48.81
N TYR A 49 -6.29 -24.39 -47.54
CA TYR A 49 -7.63 -24.29 -46.96
C TYR A 49 -7.92 -22.87 -46.46
N LEU A 50 -9.08 -22.34 -46.82
CA LEU A 50 -9.51 -21.01 -46.41
C LEU A 50 -9.61 -20.86 -44.88
N GLY A 51 -10.02 -21.92 -44.18
CA GLY A 51 -10.11 -21.95 -42.71
C GLY A 51 -8.77 -21.64 -42.05
N ASP A 52 -7.71 -22.33 -42.46
CA ASP A 52 -6.36 -22.18 -41.92
C ASP A 52 -5.80 -20.78 -42.22
N ARG A 53 -6.03 -20.26 -43.45
CA ARG A 53 -5.63 -18.90 -43.81
C ARG A 53 -6.34 -17.85 -42.96
N LEU A 54 -7.64 -18.00 -42.71
CA LEU A 54 -8.38 -17.09 -41.85
C LEU A 54 -7.90 -17.17 -40.39
N GLN A 55 -7.56 -18.35 -39.90
CA GLN A 55 -7.03 -18.56 -38.56
C GLN A 55 -5.66 -17.88 -38.38
N ILE A 56 -4.76 -18.03 -39.35
CA ILE A 56 -3.47 -17.35 -39.37
C ILE A 56 -3.66 -15.84 -39.45
N LEU A 57 -4.48 -15.34 -40.37
CA LEU A 57 -4.75 -13.90 -40.50
C LEU A 57 -5.40 -13.32 -39.24
N HIS A 58 -6.25 -14.08 -38.56
CA HIS A 58 -6.84 -13.67 -37.29
C HIS A 58 -5.78 -13.57 -36.19
N SER A 59 -4.90 -14.57 -36.06
CA SER A 59 -3.77 -14.54 -35.13
C SER A 59 -2.83 -13.37 -35.41
N LEU A 60 -2.49 -13.12 -36.68
CA LEU A 60 -1.70 -11.97 -37.10
C LEU A 60 -2.39 -10.61 -36.84
N ARG A 61 -3.71 -10.53 -37.04
CA ARG A 61 -4.49 -9.34 -36.66
C ARG A 61 -4.49 -9.12 -35.16
N LYS A 62 -4.54 -10.17 -34.34
CA LYS A 62 -4.39 -10.07 -32.87
C LYS A 62 -3.00 -9.55 -32.52
N LEU A 63 -1.94 -10.05 -33.17
CA LEU A 63 -0.56 -9.55 -33.03
C LEU A 63 -0.46 -8.05 -33.33
N TRP A 64 -1.15 -7.56 -34.37
CA TRP A 64 -1.05 -6.16 -34.80
C TRP A 64 -2.09 -5.21 -34.21
N GLN A 65 -3.27 -5.67 -33.80
CA GLN A 65 -4.22 -4.86 -33.04
C GLN A 65 -3.63 -4.49 -31.67
N ILE A 66 -2.82 -5.38 -31.08
CA ILE A 66 -2.01 -5.08 -29.89
C ILE A 66 -0.93 -4.01 -30.18
N GLU A 67 -0.45 -3.88 -31.43
CA GLU A 67 0.54 -2.86 -31.85
C GLU A 67 -0.09 -1.56 -32.41
N ALA A 68 -1.40 -1.54 -32.74
CA ALA A 68 -2.03 -0.42 -33.44
C ALA A 68 -2.42 0.74 -32.50
N GLU A 69 -2.77 0.45 -31.24
CA GLU A 69 -2.95 1.48 -30.22
C GLU A 69 -1.58 1.80 -29.60
N ALA A 70 -1.08 3.02 -29.81
CA ALA A 70 0.20 3.45 -29.25
C ALA A 70 0.16 3.49 -27.71
N ASN A 71 1.28 3.17 -27.07
CA ASN A 71 1.45 3.41 -25.63
C ASN A 71 1.19 4.89 -25.33
N LYS A 72 0.49 5.17 -24.23
CA LYS A 72 0.29 6.53 -23.74
C LYS A 72 1.41 6.88 -22.76
N VAL A 73 1.93 8.09 -22.88
CA VAL A 73 3.00 8.60 -22.01
C VAL A 73 2.40 9.55 -20.98
N PHE A 74 2.64 9.28 -19.70
CA PHE A 74 2.40 10.19 -18.60
C PHE A 74 3.70 10.87 -18.20
N ASN A 75 3.63 12.15 -17.82
CA ASN A 75 4.75 12.82 -17.16
C ASN A 75 4.48 12.82 -15.66
N ASP A 76 5.18 11.96 -14.92
CA ASP A 76 5.09 11.84 -13.47
C ASP A 76 6.28 12.56 -12.82
N SER A 77 6.03 13.33 -11.76
CA SER A 77 7.08 14.13 -11.10
C SER A 77 8.16 13.30 -10.40
N ILE A 78 7.87 12.03 -10.07
CA ILE A 78 8.76 11.12 -9.36
C ILE A 78 9.52 10.22 -10.35
N HIS A 79 8.83 9.74 -11.37
CA HIS A 79 9.33 8.72 -12.31
C HIS A 79 9.73 9.28 -13.68
N GLY A 80 9.40 10.53 -13.99
CA GLY A 80 9.59 11.12 -15.31
C GLY A 80 8.56 10.59 -16.30
N HIS A 81 9.02 10.23 -17.51
CA HIS A 81 8.14 9.69 -18.53
C HIS A 81 7.76 8.24 -18.24
N VAL A 82 6.47 8.01 -17.99
CA VAL A 82 5.86 6.71 -17.72
C VAL A 82 5.06 6.27 -18.94
N GLU A 83 5.53 5.24 -19.63
CA GLU A 83 4.81 4.63 -20.75
C GLU A 83 3.86 3.53 -20.23
N LEU A 84 2.61 3.59 -20.66
CA LEU A 84 1.58 2.62 -20.28
C LEU A 84 0.92 2.00 -21.52
N HIS A 85 0.72 0.69 -21.44
CA HIS A 85 0.07 -0.10 -22.47
C HIS A 85 -1.41 0.28 -22.61
N PRO A 86 -2.01 0.24 -23.82
CA PRO A 86 -3.39 0.68 -24.05
C PRO A 86 -4.44 0.02 -23.16
N LEU A 87 -4.29 -1.28 -22.83
CA LEU A 87 -5.15 -1.96 -21.86
C LEU A 87 -5.17 -1.26 -20.48
N LEU A 88 -4.00 -0.81 -20.01
CA LEU A 88 -3.89 -0.09 -18.74
C LEU A 88 -4.62 1.25 -18.82
N ILE A 89 -4.57 1.92 -19.99
CA ILE A 89 -5.28 3.17 -20.23
C ILE A 89 -6.79 2.96 -20.19
N LYS A 90 -7.30 1.89 -20.80
CA LYS A 90 -8.73 1.55 -20.76
C LYS A 90 -9.21 1.26 -19.33
N ILE A 91 -8.35 0.77 -18.43
CA ILE A 91 -8.65 0.62 -16.99
C ILE A 91 -8.59 1.97 -16.28
N ILE A 92 -7.58 2.78 -16.57
CA ILE A 92 -7.39 4.11 -15.96
C ILE A 92 -8.53 5.06 -16.32
N ASP A 93 -8.99 5.05 -17.57
CA ASP A 93 -10.02 5.94 -18.10
C ASP A 93 -11.45 5.42 -17.78
N THR A 94 -11.65 4.93 -16.54
CA THR A 94 -12.95 4.49 -15.98
C THR A 94 -13.35 5.34 -14.77
N PRO A 95 -14.64 5.51 -14.46
CA PRO A 95 -15.07 6.23 -13.25
C PRO A 95 -14.46 5.66 -11.96
N GLN A 96 -14.37 4.34 -11.87
CA GLN A 96 -13.87 3.60 -10.72
C GLN A 96 -12.39 3.92 -10.42
N PHE A 97 -11.57 4.10 -11.46
CA PHE A 97 -10.16 4.49 -11.31
C PHE A 97 -9.99 6.01 -11.20
N GLN A 98 -10.70 6.81 -12.01
CA GLN A 98 -10.60 8.28 -12.00
C GLN A 98 -11.04 8.88 -10.66
N ARG A 99 -11.93 8.20 -9.93
CA ARG A 99 -12.28 8.47 -8.52
C ARG A 99 -11.05 8.75 -7.65
N LEU A 100 -9.95 8.02 -7.83
CA LEU A 100 -8.74 8.13 -7.02
C LEU A 100 -8.09 9.52 -7.07
N ARG A 101 -8.43 10.36 -8.05
CA ARG A 101 -7.98 11.76 -8.12
C ARG A 101 -8.51 12.61 -6.97
N ASN A 102 -9.60 12.17 -6.35
CA ASN A 102 -10.32 12.87 -5.30
C ASN A 102 -10.13 12.20 -3.93
N LEU A 103 -9.03 11.46 -3.75
CA LEU A 103 -8.67 10.79 -2.50
C LEU A 103 -7.22 11.12 -2.12
N LYS A 104 -7.03 11.99 -1.14
CA LYS A 104 -5.70 12.38 -0.67
C LYS A 104 -4.91 11.18 -0.17
N GLN A 105 -3.68 11.02 -0.65
CA GLN A 105 -2.78 9.93 -0.26
C GLN A 105 -2.61 9.90 1.26
N LEU A 106 -2.27 11.06 1.84
CA LEU A 106 -1.96 11.21 3.26
C LEU A 106 -3.13 11.76 4.09
N GLY A 107 -4.34 11.72 3.55
CA GLY A 107 -5.57 12.10 4.26
C GLY A 107 -5.46 13.44 4.98
N GLY A 108 -5.63 13.43 6.31
CA GLY A 108 -5.61 14.65 7.13
C GLY A 108 -4.24 15.31 7.26
N THR A 109 -3.17 14.64 6.83
CA THR A 109 -1.79 15.17 6.85
C THR A 109 -1.65 16.38 5.94
N TYR A 110 -2.45 16.51 4.89
CA TYR A 110 -2.49 17.70 4.02
C TYR A 110 -2.75 19.00 4.79
N PHE A 111 -3.55 18.94 5.87
CA PHE A 111 -3.80 20.10 6.75
C PHE A 111 -2.62 20.45 7.67
N VAL A 112 -1.53 19.70 7.61
CA VAL A 112 -0.29 19.95 8.36
C VAL A 112 0.87 20.22 7.41
N PHE A 113 0.98 19.41 6.35
CA PHE A 113 1.99 19.51 5.31
C PHE A 113 1.31 19.98 4.02
N PRO A 114 1.37 21.28 3.70
CA PRO A 114 0.64 21.81 2.54
C PRO A 114 1.14 21.25 1.20
N GLY A 115 2.37 20.74 1.14
CA GLY A 115 2.91 20.05 -0.04
C GLY A 115 2.31 18.65 -0.27
N ALA A 116 1.71 18.02 0.76
CA ALA A 116 1.07 16.70 0.67
C ALA A 116 -0.32 16.77 0.00
N SER A 117 -0.40 17.43 -1.16
CA SER A 117 -1.62 17.62 -1.94
C SER A 117 -1.95 16.47 -2.88
N HIS A 118 -1.05 15.50 -3.02
CA HIS A 118 -1.16 14.36 -3.92
C HIS A 118 -2.25 13.38 -3.50
N ASN A 119 -2.76 12.65 -4.49
CA ASN A 119 -3.87 11.71 -4.38
C ASN A 119 -3.42 10.30 -4.73
N ARG A 120 -4.28 9.32 -4.43
CA ARG A 120 -4.05 7.90 -4.73
C ARG A 120 -3.87 7.64 -6.23
N PHE A 121 -4.45 8.46 -7.10
CA PHE A 121 -4.40 8.26 -8.56
C PHE A 121 -2.97 8.19 -9.12
N GLU A 122 -2.15 9.22 -8.88
CA GLU A 122 -0.77 9.27 -9.36
C GLU A 122 0.12 8.22 -8.69
N HIS A 123 -0.16 7.88 -7.43
CA HIS A 123 0.48 6.77 -6.74
C HIS A 123 0.20 5.43 -7.43
N CYS A 124 -1.06 5.11 -7.70
CA CYS A 124 -1.43 3.87 -8.42
C CYS A 124 -0.75 3.76 -9.78
N ILE A 125 -0.68 4.86 -10.55
CA ILE A 125 0.07 4.89 -11.82
C ILE A 125 1.55 4.57 -11.60
N GLY A 126 2.17 5.17 -10.58
CA GLY A 126 3.56 4.91 -10.23
C GLY A 126 3.81 3.46 -9.81
N VAL A 127 2.92 2.87 -9.01
CA VAL A 127 3.00 1.46 -8.62
C VAL A 127 2.85 0.53 -9.83
N GLY A 128 1.87 0.78 -10.71
CA GLY A 128 1.73 0.04 -11.96
C GLY A 128 2.97 0.13 -12.86
N HIS A 129 3.60 1.31 -12.93
CA HIS A 129 4.86 1.50 -13.64
C HIS A 129 6.00 0.70 -13.02
N LEU A 130 6.22 0.83 -11.70
CA LEU A 130 7.31 0.14 -11.00
C LEU A 130 7.13 -1.38 -11.01
N ALA A 131 5.89 -1.87 -10.91
CA ALA A 131 5.56 -3.29 -11.06
C ALA A 131 6.03 -3.81 -12.43
N GLY A 132 5.69 -3.09 -13.51
CA GLY A 132 6.16 -3.37 -14.87
C GLY A 132 7.69 -3.32 -15.02
N ARG A 133 8.34 -2.32 -14.42
CA ARG A 133 9.80 -2.17 -14.42
C ARG A 133 10.50 -3.33 -13.73
N LEU A 134 9.98 -3.80 -12.61
CA LEU A 134 10.58 -4.92 -11.86
C LEU A 134 10.42 -6.23 -12.62
N VAL A 135 9.21 -6.57 -13.06
CA VAL A 135 8.96 -7.82 -13.78
C VAL A 135 9.75 -7.88 -15.11
N GLN A 136 9.85 -6.76 -15.84
CA GLN A 136 10.67 -6.67 -17.05
C GLN A 136 12.16 -6.83 -16.73
N ALA A 137 12.65 -6.20 -15.65
CA ALA A 137 14.04 -6.32 -15.22
C ALA A 137 14.40 -7.78 -14.86
N LEU A 138 13.49 -8.53 -14.25
CA LEU A 138 13.66 -9.96 -13.98
C LEU A 138 13.69 -10.76 -15.28
N ASN A 139 12.74 -10.50 -16.19
CA ASN A 139 12.65 -11.18 -17.48
C ASN A 139 13.90 -10.99 -18.36
N ASP A 140 14.40 -9.76 -18.46
CA ASP A 140 15.59 -9.42 -19.25
C ASP A 140 16.86 -10.12 -18.73
N ARG A 141 16.94 -10.33 -17.40
CA ARG A 141 18.10 -10.94 -16.74
C ARG A 141 18.03 -12.46 -16.71
N GLN A 142 16.83 -13.01 -16.73
CA GLN A 142 16.55 -14.43 -16.55
C GLN A 142 15.42 -14.89 -17.48
N PRO A 143 15.66 -14.96 -18.80
CA PRO A 143 14.67 -15.44 -19.76
C PRO A 143 14.18 -16.86 -19.47
N GLU A 144 14.96 -17.67 -18.74
CA GLU A 144 14.60 -19.00 -18.26
C GLU A 144 13.46 -19.01 -17.23
N LEU A 145 13.04 -17.85 -16.71
CA LEU A 145 11.82 -17.71 -15.91
C LEU A 145 10.55 -17.71 -16.76
N PHE A 146 10.69 -17.67 -18.10
CA PHE A 146 9.60 -17.70 -19.07
C PHE A 146 8.49 -16.67 -18.80
N ILE A 147 8.86 -15.46 -18.35
CA ILE A 147 7.89 -14.40 -18.03
C ILE A 147 7.28 -13.90 -19.33
N SER A 148 5.97 -14.11 -19.48
CA SER A 148 5.24 -13.74 -20.69
C SER A 148 4.81 -12.26 -20.65
N ARG A 149 4.46 -11.70 -21.81
CA ARG A 149 3.81 -10.36 -21.87
C ARG A 149 2.50 -10.32 -21.08
N ARG A 150 1.77 -11.45 -21.08
CA ARG A 150 0.56 -11.66 -20.28
C ARG A 150 0.86 -11.51 -18.78
N ASP A 151 1.93 -12.13 -18.28
CA ASP A 151 2.35 -11.99 -16.88
C ASP A 151 2.69 -10.54 -16.53
N ILE A 152 3.44 -9.85 -17.40
CA ILE A 152 3.82 -8.45 -17.21
C ILE A 152 2.58 -7.57 -17.10
N LEU A 153 1.62 -7.71 -18.03
CA LEU A 153 0.38 -6.95 -18.00
C LEU A 153 -0.44 -7.23 -16.74
N CYS A 154 -0.59 -8.49 -16.33
CA CYS A 154 -1.31 -8.83 -15.10
C CYS A 154 -0.66 -8.21 -13.85
N VAL A 155 0.68 -8.23 -13.76
CA VAL A 155 1.42 -7.60 -12.65
C VAL A 155 1.24 -6.07 -12.66
N GLN A 156 1.26 -5.44 -13.84
CA GLN A 156 0.98 -3.99 -13.97
C GLN A 156 -0.45 -3.64 -13.58
N ILE A 157 -1.44 -4.45 -13.98
CA ILE A 157 -2.84 -4.24 -13.61
C ILE A 157 -3.02 -4.40 -12.10
N ALA A 158 -2.42 -5.42 -11.48
CA ALA A 158 -2.44 -5.57 -10.03
C ALA A 158 -1.83 -4.34 -9.32
N GLY A 159 -0.68 -3.84 -9.83
CA GLY A 159 -0.06 -2.62 -9.32
C GLY A 159 -0.95 -1.37 -9.45
N LEU A 160 -1.63 -1.20 -10.58
CA LEU A 160 -2.59 -0.09 -10.78
C LEU A 160 -3.79 -0.20 -9.83
N CYS A 161 -4.29 -1.42 -9.62
CA CYS A 161 -5.58 -1.64 -8.97
C CYS A 161 -5.50 -1.90 -7.46
N HIS A 162 -4.31 -2.01 -6.87
CA HIS A 162 -4.14 -2.40 -5.47
C HIS A 162 -4.86 -1.48 -4.47
N ASP A 163 -5.04 -0.21 -4.84
CA ASP A 163 -5.55 0.87 -4.00
C ASP A 163 -6.93 1.40 -4.41
N LEU A 164 -7.61 0.72 -5.36
CA LEU A 164 -8.96 1.09 -5.83
C LEU A 164 -9.99 1.22 -4.69
N GLY A 165 -9.81 0.44 -3.63
CA GLY A 165 -10.71 0.33 -2.49
C GLY A 165 -10.50 1.35 -1.37
N HIS A 166 -9.57 2.29 -1.51
CA HIS A 166 -9.43 3.34 -0.50
C HIS A 166 -10.66 4.24 -0.45
N GLY A 167 -11.07 4.64 0.76
CA GLY A 167 -12.16 5.59 0.99
C GLY A 167 -11.69 7.03 1.20
N PRO A 168 -12.62 7.96 1.49
CA PRO A 168 -12.31 9.36 1.78
C PRO A 168 -11.21 9.52 2.85
N PHE A 169 -10.19 10.32 2.55
CA PHE A 169 -8.98 10.51 3.37
C PHE A 169 -8.22 9.22 3.65
N SER A 170 -8.21 8.28 2.70
CA SER A 170 -7.40 7.06 2.69
C SER A 170 -7.52 6.24 3.98
N HIS A 171 -6.45 6.18 4.80
CA HIS A 171 -6.40 5.35 6.00
C HIS A 171 -7.31 5.82 7.14
N MET A 172 -7.84 7.05 7.05
CA MET A 172 -8.83 7.53 8.00
C MET A 172 -10.14 6.74 7.86
N PHE A 173 -10.52 6.38 6.64
CA PHE A 173 -11.81 5.73 6.37
C PHE A 173 -11.87 4.30 6.90
N ASP A 174 -10.92 3.44 6.51
CA ASP A 174 -10.83 2.04 6.96
C ASP A 174 -10.29 1.92 8.39
N GLY A 175 -9.39 2.82 8.81
CA GLY A 175 -8.75 2.75 10.12
C GLY A 175 -9.49 3.46 11.27
N LYS A 176 -10.37 4.43 10.99
CA LYS A 176 -11.04 5.24 12.03
C LYS A 176 -12.55 5.34 11.87
N PHE A 177 -13.05 5.58 10.66
CA PHE A 177 -14.48 5.79 10.42
C PHE A 177 -15.26 4.47 10.43
N ILE A 178 -14.97 3.54 9.51
CA ILE A 178 -15.69 2.27 9.39
C ILE A 178 -15.69 1.45 10.69
N PRO A 179 -14.56 1.28 11.42
CA PRO A 179 -14.56 0.54 12.68
C PRO A 179 -15.49 1.12 13.75
N LYS A 180 -15.74 2.44 13.71
CA LYS A 180 -16.66 3.13 14.63
C LYS A 180 -18.10 3.15 14.14
N ALA A 181 -18.30 3.29 12.82
CA ALA A 181 -19.63 3.38 12.22
C ALA A 181 -20.31 2.01 12.17
N ARG A 182 -19.54 0.94 11.90
CA ARG A 182 -20.03 -0.43 11.79
C ARG A 182 -19.18 -1.36 12.66
N PRO A 183 -19.32 -1.28 14.00
CA PRO A 183 -18.60 -2.18 14.88
C PRO A 183 -19.00 -3.63 14.58
N GLY A 184 -18.01 -4.51 14.39
CA GLY A 184 -18.22 -5.94 14.13
C GLY A 184 -17.98 -6.38 12.69
N ILE A 185 -17.84 -5.46 11.72
CA ILE A 185 -17.34 -5.81 10.39
C ILE A 185 -15.81 -5.68 10.35
N SER A 186 -15.15 -6.70 9.83
CA SER A 186 -13.74 -6.62 9.48
C SER A 186 -13.64 -6.22 8.00
N TRP A 187 -13.47 -4.92 7.76
CA TRP A 187 -13.34 -4.36 6.43
C TRP A 187 -11.98 -3.69 6.27
N LYS A 188 -11.36 -3.89 5.11
CA LYS A 188 -10.09 -3.26 4.75
C LYS A 188 -10.14 -2.76 3.32
N HIS A 189 -9.33 -1.76 3.01
CA HIS A 189 -9.27 -1.19 1.66
C HIS A 189 -8.87 -2.24 0.62
N GLU A 190 -8.03 -3.25 0.95
CA GLU A 190 -7.66 -4.31 0.01
C GLU A 190 -8.88 -5.15 -0.41
N LYS A 191 -9.83 -5.41 0.51
CA LYS A 191 -11.09 -6.09 0.17
C LYS A 191 -11.91 -5.27 -0.81
N ALA A 192 -12.04 -3.98 -0.54
CA ALA A 192 -12.73 -3.07 -1.43
C ALA A 192 -12.01 -2.88 -2.77
N SER A 193 -10.68 -2.99 -2.83
CA SER A 193 -9.94 -2.92 -4.09
C SER A 193 -10.30 -4.10 -5.00
N LEU A 194 -10.45 -5.29 -4.42
CA LEU A 194 -10.91 -6.48 -5.15
C LEU A 194 -12.35 -6.32 -5.66
N ASP A 195 -13.25 -5.84 -4.80
CA ASP A 195 -14.66 -5.67 -5.15
C ASP A 195 -14.83 -4.54 -6.20
N MET A 196 -14.08 -3.45 -6.06
CA MET A 196 -14.04 -2.35 -7.01
C MET A 196 -13.41 -2.78 -8.34
N PHE A 197 -12.39 -3.64 -8.33
CA PHE A 197 -11.81 -4.19 -9.55
C PHE A 197 -12.80 -5.08 -10.31
N ASP A 198 -13.50 -5.98 -9.62
CA ASP A 198 -14.56 -6.80 -10.24
C ASP A 198 -15.67 -5.92 -10.84
N TYR A 199 -16.08 -4.87 -10.12
CA TYR A 199 -17.06 -3.91 -10.60
C TYR A 199 -16.56 -3.12 -11.81
N LEU A 200 -15.34 -2.57 -11.76
CA LEU A 200 -14.70 -1.85 -12.85
C LEU A 200 -14.67 -2.70 -14.13
N VAL A 201 -14.23 -3.96 -14.04
CA VAL A 201 -14.15 -4.87 -15.20
C VAL A 201 -15.53 -5.18 -15.76
N LYS A 202 -16.54 -5.39 -14.90
CA LYS A 202 -17.90 -5.71 -15.30
C LYS A 202 -18.61 -4.51 -15.94
N ASP A 203 -18.61 -3.37 -15.26
CA ASP A 203 -19.36 -2.15 -15.61
C ASP A 203 -18.86 -1.55 -16.93
N ASN A 204 -17.55 -1.60 -17.17
CA ASN A 204 -16.93 -1.06 -18.37
C ASN A 204 -16.75 -2.11 -19.48
N GLY A 205 -17.29 -3.33 -19.32
CA GLY A 205 -17.21 -4.38 -20.33
C GLY A 205 -15.78 -4.76 -20.73
N LEU A 206 -14.84 -4.79 -19.78
CA LEU A 206 -13.40 -4.94 -20.10
C LEU A 206 -12.96 -6.36 -20.41
N LYS A 207 -13.77 -7.38 -20.13
CA LYS A 207 -13.36 -8.79 -20.37
C LYS A 207 -12.95 -9.06 -21.83
N PRO A 208 -13.77 -8.71 -22.86
CA PRO A 208 -13.37 -8.91 -24.26
C PRO A 208 -12.12 -8.10 -24.64
N VAL A 209 -11.95 -6.92 -24.05
CA VAL A 209 -10.79 -6.05 -24.26
C VAL A 209 -9.52 -6.69 -23.70
N MET A 210 -9.60 -7.27 -22.49
CA MET A 210 -8.50 -8.02 -21.88
C MET A 210 -8.09 -9.21 -22.76
N GLU A 211 -9.07 -9.98 -23.26
CA GLU A 211 -8.84 -11.12 -24.17
C GLU A 211 -8.21 -10.68 -25.50
N GLN A 212 -8.68 -9.56 -26.07
CA GLN A 212 -8.10 -8.96 -27.28
C GLN A 212 -6.62 -8.58 -27.09
N HIS A 213 -6.24 -8.13 -25.89
CA HIS A 213 -4.86 -7.82 -25.51
C HIS A 213 -4.06 -9.03 -25.00
N GLY A 214 -4.59 -10.25 -25.13
CA GLY A 214 -3.86 -11.49 -24.90
C GLY A 214 -3.93 -12.04 -23.47
N LEU A 215 -4.81 -11.53 -22.62
CA LEU A 215 -5.13 -12.17 -21.33
C LEU A 215 -6.05 -13.38 -21.54
N VAL A 216 -6.00 -14.35 -20.63
CA VAL A 216 -6.84 -15.55 -20.62
C VAL A 216 -7.67 -15.56 -19.33
N LEU A 217 -8.99 -15.52 -19.50
CA LEU A 217 -9.96 -15.42 -18.41
C LEU A 217 -10.60 -16.80 -18.13
N PRO A 218 -10.95 -17.13 -16.87
CA PRO A 218 -10.87 -16.28 -15.67
C PRO A 218 -9.50 -16.28 -14.96
N GLU A 219 -8.54 -17.08 -15.42
CA GLU A 219 -7.25 -17.30 -14.76
C GLU A 219 -6.51 -15.98 -14.43
N ASP A 220 -6.44 -15.04 -15.37
CA ASP A 220 -5.75 -13.76 -15.15
C ASP A 220 -6.46 -12.83 -14.19
N LEU A 221 -7.80 -12.86 -14.14
CA LEU A 221 -8.54 -12.08 -13.15
C LEU A 221 -8.22 -12.60 -11.74
N GLU A 222 -8.15 -13.91 -11.57
CA GLU A 222 -7.76 -14.51 -10.30
C GLU A 222 -6.32 -14.13 -9.94
N PHE A 223 -5.38 -14.22 -10.89
CA PHE A 223 -3.99 -13.84 -10.65
C PHE A 223 -3.82 -12.37 -10.25
N ILE A 224 -4.52 -11.44 -10.91
CA ILE A 224 -4.51 -10.01 -10.56
C ILE A 224 -5.02 -9.82 -9.12
N LYS A 225 -6.13 -10.47 -8.78
CA LYS A 225 -6.74 -10.37 -7.45
C LYS A 225 -5.88 -11.00 -6.36
N GLU A 226 -5.23 -12.12 -6.61
CA GLU A 226 -4.36 -12.79 -5.65
C GLU A 226 -3.11 -11.97 -5.29
N GLN A 227 -2.67 -11.07 -6.18
CA GLN A 227 -1.61 -10.10 -5.93
C GLN A 227 -2.06 -8.90 -5.09
N ILE A 228 -3.36 -8.70 -4.86
CA ILE A 228 -3.94 -7.67 -4.00
C ILE A 228 -4.45 -8.35 -2.72
N PRO A 229 -3.60 -8.46 -1.69
CA PRO A 229 -3.78 -9.47 -0.68
C PRO A 229 -4.87 -9.17 0.35
N LEU A 230 -5.82 -10.09 0.52
CA LEU A 230 -6.57 -10.25 1.77
C LEU A 230 -5.77 -11.06 2.78
N GLU A 231 -5.86 -10.74 4.08
CA GLU A 231 -5.29 -11.58 5.14
C GLU A 231 -5.85 -13.01 5.07
N THR A 232 -5.11 -13.91 4.42
CA THR A 232 -5.41 -15.33 4.35
C THR A 232 -4.37 -16.10 5.14
N ARG A 233 -4.84 -17.06 5.95
CA ARG A 233 -3.98 -17.99 6.68
C ARG A 233 -3.15 -18.79 5.68
N VAL A 234 -1.83 -18.71 5.81
CA VAL A 234 -0.87 -19.52 5.04
C VAL A 234 -1.23 -20.99 5.24
N LYS A 235 -1.63 -21.68 4.16
CA LYS A 235 -1.71 -23.14 4.13
C LYS A 235 -0.32 -23.68 3.77
N PHE A 236 0.01 -24.89 4.23
CA PHE A 236 1.26 -25.60 3.91
C PHE A 236 1.39 -26.04 2.43
N ILE A 237 0.41 -25.70 1.58
CA ILE A 237 0.32 -26.05 0.16
C ILE A 237 0.25 -24.75 -0.64
N TRP A 238 0.83 -24.71 -1.84
CA TRP A 238 0.73 -23.60 -2.80
C TRP A 238 -0.70 -23.01 -2.82
N PRO A 239 -0.91 -21.79 -2.28
CA PRO A 239 -2.25 -21.30 -1.96
C PRO A 239 -2.93 -20.58 -3.12
N TYR A 240 -2.20 -20.35 -4.22
CA TYR A 240 -2.62 -19.54 -5.34
C TYR A 240 -3.10 -20.41 -6.51
N LYS A 241 -4.07 -19.87 -7.27
CA LYS A 241 -4.68 -20.52 -8.42
C LYS A 241 -4.35 -19.80 -9.73
N GLY A 242 -4.11 -18.49 -9.68
CA GLY A 242 -3.90 -17.67 -10.87
C GLY A 242 -2.58 -17.98 -11.57
N ARG A 243 -1.57 -18.46 -10.85
CA ARG A 243 -0.29 -18.94 -11.40
C ARG A 243 0.26 -20.13 -10.61
N PRO A 244 1.01 -21.03 -11.27
CA PRO A 244 1.72 -22.14 -10.63
C PRO A 244 2.90 -21.69 -9.75
N GLU A 245 3.40 -22.61 -8.92
CA GLU A 245 4.47 -22.37 -7.95
C GLU A 245 5.82 -21.97 -8.59
N ASP A 246 6.10 -22.39 -9.83
CA ASP A 246 7.31 -21.96 -10.56
C ASP A 246 7.31 -20.47 -10.93
N LYS A 247 6.18 -19.78 -10.73
CA LYS A 247 5.97 -18.34 -10.90
C LYS A 247 5.77 -17.61 -9.56
N SER A 248 6.12 -18.23 -8.44
CA SER A 248 5.87 -17.68 -7.10
C SER A 248 6.43 -16.28 -6.87
N PHE A 249 7.59 -15.98 -7.45
CA PHE A 249 8.24 -14.67 -7.36
C PHE A 249 7.37 -13.50 -7.90
N LEU A 250 6.38 -13.75 -8.76
CA LEU A 250 5.51 -12.69 -9.26
C LEU A 250 4.61 -12.09 -8.17
N TYR A 251 4.20 -12.90 -7.19
CA TYR A 251 3.39 -12.45 -6.05
C TYR A 251 4.17 -11.59 -5.04
N GLU A 252 5.50 -11.51 -5.19
CA GLU A 252 6.37 -10.70 -4.34
C GLU A 252 6.55 -9.26 -4.87
N ILE A 253 5.95 -8.92 -6.03
CA ILE A 253 6.16 -7.64 -6.72
C ILE A 253 5.27 -6.54 -6.16
N VAL A 254 3.95 -6.72 -6.21
CA VAL A 254 2.97 -5.66 -5.89
C VAL A 254 2.76 -5.52 -4.38
N ALA A 255 2.58 -6.64 -3.68
CA ALA A 255 2.34 -6.64 -2.23
C ALA A 255 3.01 -7.84 -1.57
N ASN A 256 4.22 -7.62 -1.03
CA ASN A 256 5.08 -8.68 -0.56
C ASN A 256 4.80 -9.03 0.91
N ARG A 257 4.00 -10.07 1.13
CA ARG A 257 3.65 -10.53 2.50
C ARG A 257 4.81 -11.13 3.28
N ARG A 258 5.87 -11.55 2.59
CA ARG A 258 6.97 -12.29 3.22
C ARG A 258 7.89 -11.38 4.01
N ASN A 259 8.21 -10.21 3.46
CA ASN A 259 9.16 -9.28 4.06
C ASN A 259 8.78 -7.79 3.93
N GLY A 260 7.67 -7.48 3.24
CA GLY A 260 7.23 -6.10 3.05
C GLY A 260 8.13 -5.28 2.14
N ILE A 261 8.86 -5.90 1.19
CA ILE A 261 9.60 -5.21 0.13
C ILE A 261 8.84 -5.39 -1.18
N ASP A 262 8.15 -4.34 -1.61
CA ASP A 262 7.30 -4.33 -2.80
C ASP A 262 7.29 -2.94 -3.46
N VAL A 263 6.79 -2.89 -4.70
CA VAL A 263 6.81 -1.68 -5.52
C VAL A 263 5.84 -0.58 -5.03
N ASP A 264 4.82 -0.95 -4.27
CA ASP A 264 3.93 -0.03 -3.56
C ASP A 264 4.75 0.90 -2.65
N LYS A 265 5.56 0.31 -1.76
CA LYS A 265 6.47 1.05 -0.87
C LYS A 265 7.47 1.91 -1.61
N TRP A 266 7.98 1.44 -2.73
CA TRP A 266 8.96 2.18 -3.51
C TRP A 266 8.37 3.47 -4.08
N ASP A 267 7.14 3.41 -4.61
CA ASP A 267 6.45 4.61 -5.09
C ASP A 267 6.14 5.54 -3.93
N TYR A 268 5.40 5.08 -2.91
CA TYR A 268 4.93 6.00 -1.88
C TYR A 268 6.08 6.57 -1.04
N PHE A 269 7.18 5.84 -0.80
CA PHE A 269 8.36 6.45 -0.16
C PHE A 269 8.91 7.60 -0.99
N ALA A 270 9.13 7.40 -2.30
CA ALA A 270 9.67 8.45 -3.15
C ALA A 270 8.69 9.63 -3.28
N ARG A 271 7.40 9.34 -3.48
CA ARG A 271 6.34 10.32 -3.69
C ARG A 271 6.02 11.11 -2.42
N ASP A 272 5.89 10.45 -1.28
CA ASP A 272 5.60 11.12 -0.02
C ASP A 272 6.80 11.95 0.42
N CYS A 273 8.03 11.43 0.30
CA CYS A 273 9.24 12.22 0.55
C CYS A 273 9.28 13.50 -0.29
N TYR A 274 8.99 13.41 -1.59
CA TYR A 274 8.94 14.56 -2.49
C TYR A 274 7.93 15.61 -2.02
N HIS A 275 6.69 15.21 -1.74
CA HIS A 275 5.61 16.13 -1.36
C HIS A 275 5.72 16.65 0.08
N LEU A 276 6.37 15.90 0.98
CA LEU A 276 6.60 16.30 2.37
C LEU A 276 7.87 17.13 2.55
N GLY A 277 8.73 17.23 1.54
CA GLY A 277 10.06 17.87 1.66
C GLY A 277 11.02 17.08 2.54
N ILE A 278 10.90 15.74 2.54
CA ILE A 278 11.77 14.82 3.28
C ILE A 278 12.66 14.10 2.27
N GLN A 279 13.94 13.92 2.58
CA GLN A 279 14.82 13.16 1.70
C GLN A 279 14.50 11.66 1.75
N ASN A 280 14.33 11.04 0.58
CA ASN A 280 14.27 9.58 0.45
C ASN A 280 15.70 9.03 0.27
N ASN A 281 16.12 8.16 1.19
CA ASN A 281 17.46 7.55 1.12
C ASN A 281 17.49 6.22 0.35
N PHE A 282 16.31 5.65 0.04
CA PHE A 282 16.23 4.39 -0.68
C PHE A 282 16.23 4.59 -2.20
N ASP A 283 17.21 3.98 -2.87
CA ASP A 283 17.28 3.95 -4.34
C ASP A 283 16.71 2.64 -4.91
N TYR A 284 15.43 2.70 -5.30
CA TYR A 284 14.75 1.59 -5.96
C TYR A 284 15.32 1.30 -7.36
N ARG A 285 15.88 2.30 -8.07
CA ARG A 285 16.47 2.09 -9.41
C ARG A 285 17.72 1.22 -9.30
N ARG A 286 18.47 1.39 -8.20
CA ARG A 286 19.58 0.52 -7.86
C ARG A 286 19.10 -0.89 -7.48
N PHE A 287 18.05 -1.00 -6.68
CA PHE A 287 17.46 -2.32 -6.34
C PHE A 287 17.04 -3.08 -7.61
N LEU A 288 16.31 -2.44 -8.53
CA LEU A 288 15.91 -3.00 -9.83
C LEU A 288 17.09 -3.58 -10.62
N LYS A 289 18.28 -2.96 -10.51
CA LYS A 289 19.47 -3.43 -11.23
C LYS A 289 20.03 -4.75 -10.67
N PHE A 290 19.87 -4.97 -9.37
CA PHE A 290 20.42 -6.10 -8.64
C PHE A 290 19.39 -7.18 -8.29
N ALA A 291 18.11 -6.98 -8.59
CA ALA A 291 17.09 -8.01 -8.42
C ALA A 291 17.32 -9.21 -9.35
N ARG A 292 17.21 -10.42 -8.79
CA ARG A 292 17.22 -11.72 -9.48
C ARG A 292 16.21 -12.65 -8.81
N VAL A 293 15.90 -13.76 -9.44
CA VAL A 293 15.12 -14.85 -8.86
C VAL A 293 16.05 -16.03 -8.59
N CYS A 294 16.00 -16.54 -7.37
CA CYS A 294 16.74 -17.73 -6.93
C CYS A 294 15.76 -18.73 -6.30
N GLU A 295 16.11 -20.01 -6.34
CA GLU A 295 15.33 -21.07 -5.71
C GLU A 295 15.72 -21.23 -4.23
N VAL A 296 14.72 -21.26 -3.35
CA VAL A 296 14.86 -21.48 -1.91
C VAL A 296 13.75 -22.39 -1.44
N ASP A 297 14.10 -23.49 -0.77
CA ASP A 297 13.14 -24.44 -0.20
C ASP A 297 12.11 -24.94 -1.25
N GLY A 298 12.53 -25.10 -2.52
CA GLY A 298 11.69 -25.54 -3.64
C GLY A 298 10.83 -24.44 -4.30
N GLN A 299 10.92 -23.19 -3.82
CA GLN A 299 10.18 -22.04 -4.38
C GLN A 299 11.11 -20.98 -4.94
N LYS A 300 10.65 -20.28 -5.97
CA LYS A 300 11.39 -19.17 -6.57
C LYS A 300 11.06 -17.86 -5.86
N HIS A 301 12.10 -17.14 -5.43
CA HIS A 301 11.95 -15.88 -4.70
C HIS A 301 12.78 -14.76 -5.30
N ILE A 302 12.29 -13.53 -5.20
CA ILE A 302 13.06 -12.34 -5.53
C ILE A 302 14.18 -12.18 -4.49
N CYS A 303 15.41 -12.21 -5.00
CA CYS A 303 16.64 -12.04 -4.25
C CYS A 303 17.36 -10.78 -4.74
N THR A 304 18.08 -10.12 -3.83
CA THR A 304 18.95 -8.99 -4.19
C THR A 304 20.41 -9.30 -3.91
N ARG A 305 21.32 -8.52 -4.46
CA ARG A 305 22.74 -8.76 -4.25
C ARG A 305 23.13 -8.49 -2.79
N ASP A 306 23.94 -9.34 -2.21
CA ASP A 306 24.45 -9.28 -0.82
C ASP A 306 24.84 -7.87 -0.34
N LYS A 307 25.63 -7.14 -1.14
CA LYS A 307 26.10 -5.78 -0.82
C LYS A 307 24.97 -4.73 -0.73
N GLU A 308 23.76 -5.04 -1.17
CA GLU A 308 22.60 -4.15 -1.16
C GLU A 308 21.84 -4.21 0.18
N VAL A 309 22.30 -5.00 1.14
CA VAL A 309 21.71 -5.06 2.48
C VAL A 309 21.62 -3.70 3.17
N GLY A 310 22.61 -2.82 2.97
CA GLY A 310 22.58 -1.44 3.47
C GLY A 310 21.42 -0.61 2.89
N ASN A 311 21.22 -0.69 1.56
CA ASN A 311 20.11 0.00 0.88
C ASN A 311 18.74 -0.46 1.41
N LEU A 312 18.61 -1.75 1.80
CA LEU A 312 17.38 -2.24 2.42
C LEU A 312 17.18 -1.70 3.84
N TYR A 313 18.23 -1.57 4.63
CA TYR A 313 18.14 -0.89 5.93
C TYR A 313 17.75 0.59 5.76
N ASP A 314 18.29 1.28 4.74
CA ASP A 314 17.90 2.65 4.41
C ASP A 314 16.42 2.76 4.02
N MET A 315 15.87 1.74 3.35
CA MET A 315 14.45 1.64 3.04
C MET A 315 13.59 1.61 4.31
N PHE A 316 13.88 0.69 5.25
CA PHE A 316 13.12 0.60 6.50
C PHE A 316 13.35 1.80 7.42
N HIS A 317 14.54 2.40 7.40
CA HIS A 317 14.80 3.67 8.07
C HIS A 317 13.93 4.80 7.51
N THR A 318 13.84 4.89 6.18
CA THR A 318 12.96 5.87 5.50
C THR A 318 11.50 5.65 5.88
N ARG A 319 11.03 4.40 5.90
CA ARG A 319 9.70 4.05 6.40
C ARG A 319 9.47 4.59 7.82
N ASN A 320 10.36 4.26 8.75
CA ASN A 320 10.25 4.74 10.14
C ASN A 320 10.26 6.27 10.22
N CYS A 321 11.08 6.94 9.41
CA CYS A 321 11.16 8.40 9.34
C CYS A 321 9.82 9.02 8.89
N LEU A 322 9.22 8.50 7.81
CA LEU A 322 7.92 8.93 7.30
C LEU A 322 6.80 8.69 8.31
N HIS A 323 6.78 7.51 8.95
CA HIS A 323 5.81 7.20 10.01
C HIS A 323 5.91 8.21 11.17
N ARG A 324 7.12 8.45 11.70
CA ARG A 324 7.31 9.33 12.86
C ARG A 324 7.03 10.80 12.54
N ARG A 325 7.48 11.28 11.38
CA ARG A 325 7.42 12.71 11.02
C ARG A 325 6.09 13.12 10.40
N ALA A 326 5.47 12.25 9.60
CA ALA A 326 4.29 12.59 8.80
C ALA A 326 3.08 11.72 9.14
N TYR A 327 3.10 10.40 8.87
CA TYR A 327 1.90 9.57 8.93
C TYR A 327 1.29 9.49 10.33
N GLN A 328 2.15 9.50 11.35
CA GLN A 328 1.76 9.54 12.75
C GLN A 328 2.03 10.91 13.34
N HIS A 329 1.86 11.98 12.57
CA HIS A 329 1.98 13.34 13.11
C HIS A 329 0.79 13.64 14.03
N LYS A 330 1.07 14.13 15.25
CA LYS A 330 0.04 14.35 16.30
C LYS A 330 -1.12 15.24 15.84
N VAL A 331 -0.83 16.26 15.03
CA VAL A 331 -1.86 17.16 14.49
C VAL A 331 -2.61 16.52 13.31
N GLY A 332 -1.94 15.70 12.48
CA GLY A 332 -2.60 14.99 11.38
C GLY A 332 -3.61 13.97 11.94
N ASN A 333 -3.17 13.17 12.90
CA ASN A 333 -4.00 12.15 13.53
C ASN A 333 -5.25 12.71 14.22
N ILE A 334 -5.15 13.89 14.86
CA ILE A 334 -6.31 14.52 15.50
C ILE A 334 -7.27 15.14 14.49
N ILE A 335 -6.76 15.70 13.39
CA ILE A 335 -7.60 16.20 12.29
C ILE A 335 -8.41 15.05 11.70
N GLU A 336 -7.77 13.93 11.37
CA GLU A 336 -8.48 12.73 10.92
C GLU A 336 -9.48 12.20 11.93
N THR A 337 -9.19 12.30 13.23
CA THR A 337 -10.13 11.91 14.29
C THR A 337 -11.36 12.82 14.30
N MET A 338 -11.17 14.13 14.11
CA MET A 338 -12.26 15.11 13.98
C MET A 338 -13.07 14.89 12.70
N ILE A 339 -12.42 14.57 11.57
CA ILE A 339 -13.11 14.23 10.32
C ILE A 339 -13.96 12.97 10.51
N ALA A 340 -13.39 11.91 11.11
CA ALA A 340 -14.14 10.69 11.42
C ALA A 340 -15.34 10.98 12.34
N GLU A 341 -15.18 11.82 13.37
CA GLU A 341 -16.28 12.24 14.24
C GLU A 341 -17.37 13.01 13.48
N ALA A 342 -16.99 13.92 12.59
CA ALA A 342 -17.92 14.62 11.72
C ALA A 342 -18.67 13.65 10.81
N PHE A 343 -17.99 12.70 10.18
CA PHE A 343 -18.62 11.71 9.30
C PHE A 343 -19.59 10.80 10.07
N LEU A 344 -19.24 10.36 11.28
CA LEU A 344 -20.14 9.57 12.13
C LEU A 344 -21.45 10.31 12.42
N LYS A 345 -21.37 11.63 12.67
CA LYS A 345 -22.54 12.47 12.89
C LYS A 345 -23.35 12.74 11.60
N ALA A 346 -22.68 12.74 10.45
CA ALA A 346 -23.31 12.96 9.15
C ALA A 346 -23.89 11.68 8.52
N ASP A 347 -23.43 10.50 8.95
CA ASP A 347 -23.64 9.21 8.28
C ASP A 347 -25.09 8.97 7.84
N LYS A 348 -26.03 9.04 8.79
CA LYS A 348 -27.47 8.81 8.55
C LYS A 348 -28.15 9.87 7.66
N HIS A 349 -27.54 11.04 7.47
CA HIS A 349 -28.12 12.17 6.77
C HIS A 349 -27.58 12.35 5.35
N ILE A 350 -26.45 11.72 5.05
CA ILE A 350 -25.92 11.69 3.70
C ILE A 350 -26.50 10.47 2.99
N GLN A 351 -26.98 10.69 1.78
CA GLN A 351 -27.55 9.65 0.93
C GLN A 351 -26.78 9.64 -0.38
N ILE A 352 -26.28 8.46 -0.74
CA ILE A 352 -25.49 8.20 -1.94
C ILE A 352 -26.25 7.17 -2.75
N GLU A 353 -26.68 7.54 -3.95
CA GLU A 353 -27.36 6.62 -4.87
C GLU A 353 -26.37 5.59 -5.41
N GLY A 354 -26.69 4.31 -5.25
CA GLY A 354 -25.96 3.18 -5.80
C GLY A 354 -26.79 2.39 -6.81
N SER A 355 -26.48 1.10 -6.95
CA SER A 355 -27.13 0.22 -7.92
C SER A 355 -28.66 0.22 -7.77
N GLU A 356 -29.36 0.21 -8.91
CA GLU A 356 -30.84 0.16 -8.98
C GLU A 356 -31.53 1.35 -8.28
N GLY A 357 -30.84 2.49 -8.12
CA GLY A 357 -31.37 3.68 -7.45
C GLY A 357 -31.50 3.55 -5.93
N LYS A 358 -30.86 2.53 -5.32
CA LYS A 358 -30.86 2.34 -3.86
C LYS A 358 -29.99 3.40 -3.20
N MET A 359 -30.47 3.99 -2.10
CA MET A 359 -29.71 4.98 -1.35
C MET A 359 -28.90 4.31 -0.23
N PHE A 360 -27.63 4.70 -0.13
CA PHE A 360 -26.67 4.24 0.87
C PHE A 360 -26.18 5.40 1.73
N THR A 361 -25.81 5.13 2.98
CA THR A 361 -25.14 6.10 3.85
C THR A 361 -23.63 6.08 3.62
N LEU A 362 -22.87 6.94 4.31
CA LEU A 362 -21.41 6.91 4.25
C LEU A 362 -20.83 5.56 4.65
N SER A 363 -21.42 4.94 5.68
CA SER A 363 -20.96 3.68 6.25
C SER A 363 -21.45 2.44 5.49
N THR A 364 -22.57 2.51 4.77
CA THR A 364 -23.11 1.39 3.98
C THR A 364 -22.73 1.44 2.51
N ALA A 365 -22.20 2.56 1.99
CA ALA A 365 -21.71 2.65 0.61
C ALA A 365 -20.62 1.63 0.28
N ILE A 366 -19.87 1.11 1.27
CA ILE A 366 -18.89 0.03 1.05
C ILE A 366 -19.54 -1.29 0.59
N ASP A 367 -20.85 -1.45 0.75
CA ASP A 367 -21.60 -2.65 0.38
C ASP A 367 -22.05 -2.61 -1.10
N ASP A 368 -21.90 -1.47 -1.79
CA ASP A 368 -22.30 -1.28 -3.20
C ASP A 368 -21.25 -0.46 -3.96
N MET A 369 -20.59 -1.07 -4.95
CA MET A 369 -19.47 -0.43 -5.63
C MET A 369 -19.87 0.75 -6.52
N GLU A 370 -21.13 0.85 -6.96
CA GLU A 370 -21.62 2.03 -7.67
C GLU A 370 -21.72 3.24 -6.72
N ALA A 371 -22.31 3.06 -5.54
CA ALA A 371 -22.33 4.07 -4.48
C ALA A 371 -20.89 4.39 -4.01
N TYR A 372 -20.06 3.37 -3.81
CA TYR A 372 -18.68 3.54 -3.36
C TYR A 372 -17.82 4.31 -4.38
N THR A 373 -18.11 4.17 -5.67
CA THR A 373 -17.44 4.93 -6.74
C THR A 373 -17.64 6.44 -6.57
N LYS A 374 -18.81 6.86 -6.07
CA LYS A 374 -19.18 8.26 -5.84
C LYS A 374 -18.62 8.79 -4.51
N LEU A 375 -18.20 7.91 -3.59
CA LEU A 375 -17.70 8.27 -2.26
C LEU A 375 -16.20 8.65 -2.29
N THR A 376 -15.93 9.95 -2.19
CA THR A 376 -14.59 10.57 -2.24
C THR A 376 -14.39 11.66 -1.17
N ASP A 377 -13.24 12.33 -1.12
CA ASP A 377 -12.97 13.43 -0.18
C ASP A 377 -13.96 14.59 -0.33
N HIS A 378 -14.67 14.69 -1.46
CA HIS A 378 -15.72 15.69 -1.70
C HIS A 378 -16.80 15.71 -0.61
N ILE A 379 -17.01 14.59 0.08
CA ILE A 379 -17.96 14.52 1.20
C ILE A 379 -17.64 15.53 2.31
N PHE A 380 -16.38 15.89 2.50
CA PHE A 380 -15.96 16.92 3.45
C PHE A 380 -16.62 18.26 3.11
N GLU A 381 -16.51 18.69 1.85
CA GLU A 381 -17.07 19.96 1.37
C GLU A 381 -18.60 19.91 1.31
N GLN A 382 -19.17 18.77 0.91
CA GLN A 382 -20.63 18.56 0.91
C GLN A 382 -21.23 18.77 2.30
N ILE A 383 -20.61 18.24 3.36
CA ILE A 383 -21.04 18.45 4.75
C ILE A 383 -20.79 19.91 5.17
N LEU A 384 -19.61 20.45 4.86
CA LEU A 384 -19.20 21.80 5.28
C LEU A 384 -20.12 22.89 4.73
N HIS A 385 -20.60 22.72 3.50
CA HIS A 385 -21.43 23.69 2.78
C HIS A 385 -22.92 23.37 2.80
N SER A 386 -23.34 22.25 3.40
CA SER A 386 -24.76 21.91 3.53
C SER A 386 -25.53 22.95 4.35
N SER A 387 -26.74 23.27 3.90
CA SER A 387 -27.73 24.09 4.62
C SER A 387 -28.61 23.28 5.58
N SER A 388 -28.56 21.94 5.54
CA SER A 388 -29.38 21.10 6.43
C SER A 388 -29.04 21.35 7.90
N SER A 389 -30.09 21.45 8.72
CA SER A 389 -30.00 21.53 10.18
C SER A 389 -29.49 20.23 10.79
N GLU A 390 -29.74 19.08 10.15
CA GLU A 390 -29.33 17.76 10.63
C GLU A 390 -27.81 17.58 10.58
N LEU A 391 -27.16 18.26 9.64
CA LEU A 391 -25.71 18.28 9.49
C LEU A 391 -25.02 19.38 10.31
N ALA A 392 -25.76 20.14 11.14
CA ALA A 392 -25.21 21.31 11.85
C ALA A 392 -24.03 20.95 12.78
N GLU A 393 -24.12 19.86 13.54
CA GLU A 393 -23.03 19.43 14.43
C GLU A 393 -21.79 19.00 13.64
N SER A 394 -22.00 18.18 12.60
CA SER A 394 -20.92 17.71 11.74
C SER A 394 -20.21 18.88 11.04
N ARG A 395 -21.00 19.79 10.46
CA ARG A 395 -20.53 21.03 9.84
C ARG A 395 -19.75 21.90 10.83
N GLN A 396 -20.17 21.99 12.08
CA GLN A 396 -19.43 22.75 13.10
C GLN A 396 -18.06 22.13 13.41
N ILE A 397 -17.95 20.79 13.44
CA ILE A 397 -16.65 20.12 13.62
C ILE A 397 -15.74 20.41 12.43
N LEU A 398 -16.23 20.32 11.19
CA LEU A 398 -15.43 20.62 10.00
C LEU A 398 -15.02 22.09 9.94
N ARG A 399 -15.91 23.03 10.32
CA ARG A 399 -15.56 24.46 10.47
C ARG A 399 -14.47 24.67 11.52
N ASN A 400 -14.48 23.92 12.61
CA ASN A 400 -13.42 23.99 13.61
C ASN A 400 -12.07 23.54 13.02
N ILE A 401 -12.03 22.54 12.14
CA ILE A 401 -10.81 22.14 11.43
C ILE A 401 -10.29 23.27 10.55
N ILE A 402 -11.15 23.85 9.71
CA ILE A 402 -10.80 24.95 8.80
C ILE A 402 -10.31 26.19 9.56
N CYS A 403 -10.99 26.55 10.65
CA CYS A 403 -10.59 27.67 11.51
C CYS A 403 -9.49 27.32 12.53
N ARG A 404 -8.82 26.18 12.38
CA ARG A 404 -7.73 25.70 13.26
C ARG A 404 -8.08 25.60 14.77
N ARG A 405 -9.36 25.45 15.09
CA ARG A 405 -9.91 25.18 16.42
C ARG A 405 -9.91 23.66 16.69
N LEU A 406 -8.71 23.08 16.72
CA LEU A 406 -8.51 21.63 16.87
C LEU A 406 -8.54 21.19 18.34
N TYR A 407 -8.87 19.91 18.57
CA TYR A 407 -8.66 19.28 19.88
C TYR A 407 -7.17 19.33 20.25
N LYS A 408 -6.86 19.51 21.54
CA LYS A 408 -5.49 19.73 22.01
C LYS A 408 -4.85 18.43 22.45
N CYS A 409 -3.65 18.16 21.95
CA CYS A 409 -2.82 17.05 22.42
C CYS A 409 -2.31 17.37 23.83
N LEU A 410 -2.57 16.48 24.79
CA LEU A 410 -2.12 16.62 26.18
C LEU A 410 -0.68 16.14 26.36
N GLY A 411 -0.24 15.20 25.54
CA GLY A 411 1.11 14.63 25.59
C GLY A 411 1.21 13.28 24.89
N GLN A 412 2.41 12.71 24.93
CA GLN A 412 2.72 11.38 24.41
C GLN A 412 3.41 10.56 25.50
N THR A 413 3.09 9.27 25.56
CA THR A 413 3.76 8.29 26.42
C THR A 413 3.88 6.93 25.70
N GLN A 414 4.59 5.99 26.31
CA GLN A 414 4.81 4.63 25.85
C GLN A 414 4.54 3.66 27.01
N ALA A 415 4.04 2.47 26.66
CA ALA A 415 3.86 1.38 27.59
C ALA A 415 4.97 0.33 27.40
N ASP A 416 5.46 -0.24 28.49
CA ASP A 416 6.47 -1.31 28.45
C ASP A 416 5.93 -2.57 27.76
N LYS A 417 4.61 -2.76 27.77
CA LYS A 417 3.90 -3.86 27.10
C LYS A 417 2.75 -3.30 26.27
N PRO A 418 2.44 -3.88 25.10
CA PRO A 418 1.33 -3.45 24.26
C PRO A 418 -0.01 -3.45 25.01
N MET A 419 -0.68 -2.30 25.04
CA MET A 419 -2.02 -2.15 25.64
C MET A 419 -3.04 -1.64 24.60
N SER A 420 -4.32 -2.01 24.77
CA SER A 420 -5.42 -1.49 23.95
C SER A 420 -6.30 -0.53 24.76
N PHE A 421 -6.64 0.60 24.14
CA PHE A 421 -7.53 1.61 24.71
C PHE A 421 -8.61 1.97 23.68
N THR A 422 -9.85 2.13 24.13
CA THR A 422 -11.00 2.46 23.26
C THR A 422 -11.13 3.96 22.98
N GLN A 423 -10.63 4.81 23.87
CA GLN A 423 -10.83 6.27 23.83
C GLN A 423 -9.53 7.08 23.73
N VAL A 424 -8.39 6.40 23.60
CA VAL A 424 -7.06 7.02 23.48
C VAL A 424 -6.47 6.66 22.11
N CYS A 425 -5.71 7.58 21.52
CA CYS A 425 -5.02 7.31 20.26
C CYS A 425 -3.80 6.42 20.55
N VAL A 426 -3.95 5.14 20.25
CA VAL A 426 -2.87 4.15 20.30
C VAL A 426 -2.29 3.99 18.90
N ILE A 427 -0.99 4.16 18.78
CA ILE A 427 -0.25 4.08 17.52
C ILE A 427 0.78 2.96 17.66
N PHE A 428 0.73 2.00 16.74
CA PHE A 428 1.74 0.98 16.61
C PHE A 428 2.71 1.40 15.50
N MET A 429 4.00 1.41 15.80
CA MET A 429 5.05 1.63 14.81
C MET A 429 5.91 0.38 14.75
N ASP A 430 6.27 -0.03 13.54
CA ASP A 430 7.09 -1.23 13.32
C ASP A 430 7.98 -1.08 12.09
N TYR A 431 8.67 -2.15 11.68
CA TYR A 431 9.39 -2.23 10.41
C TYR A 431 8.60 -3.01 9.34
N GLY A 432 7.26 -3.04 9.44
CA GLY A 432 6.36 -3.72 8.52
C GLY A 432 6.09 -5.19 8.86
N MET A 433 6.72 -5.72 9.91
CA MET A 433 6.55 -7.11 10.36
C MET A 433 6.40 -7.23 11.89
N LYS A 434 5.70 -6.29 12.54
CA LYS A 434 5.59 -6.22 14.00
C LYS A 434 6.99 -6.26 14.64
N GLU A 435 7.19 -7.06 15.68
CA GLU A 435 8.46 -7.21 16.39
C GLU A 435 9.61 -7.83 15.57
N LYS A 436 9.35 -8.35 14.36
CA LYS A 436 10.35 -9.08 13.57
C LYS A 436 11.16 -8.13 12.71
N ASN A 437 12.47 -8.36 12.62
CA ASN A 437 13.31 -7.74 11.61
C ASN A 437 12.95 -8.27 10.21
N PRO A 438 12.42 -7.44 9.29
CA PRO A 438 12.04 -7.88 7.95
C PRO A 438 13.23 -8.39 7.13
N ILE A 439 14.45 -7.90 7.39
CA ILE A 439 15.68 -8.29 6.68
C ILE A 439 15.98 -9.78 6.88
N ASN A 440 15.59 -10.37 8.01
CA ASN A 440 15.76 -11.81 8.26
C ASN A 440 14.95 -12.67 7.27
N ASN A 441 13.87 -12.10 6.71
CA ASN A 441 13.03 -12.75 5.72
C ASN A 441 13.38 -12.34 4.28
N VAL A 442 14.50 -11.66 4.06
CA VAL A 442 15.02 -11.34 2.72
C VAL A 442 16.01 -12.42 2.29
N ARG A 443 16.03 -12.75 1.00
CA ARG A 443 17.08 -13.59 0.41
C ARG A 443 18.04 -12.74 -0.41
N PHE A 444 19.32 -13.07 -0.33
CA PHE A 444 20.38 -12.43 -1.07
C PHE A 444 21.10 -13.44 -1.97
N TYR A 445 21.84 -12.96 -2.97
CA TYR A 445 22.81 -13.78 -3.71
C TYR A 445 24.18 -13.08 -3.72
N CYS A 446 25.25 -13.85 -3.96
CA CYS A 446 26.62 -13.35 -3.97
C CYS A 446 27.14 -13.15 -5.40
N LYS A 447 28.14 -12.28 -5.59
CA LYS A 447 28.74 -12.09 -6.93
C LYS A 447 29.30 -13.40 -7.51
N ASN A 448 29.87 -14.25 -6.65
CA ASN A 448 30.55 -15.48 -7.06
C ASN A 448 29.56 -16.62 -7.38
N ASP A 449 28.32 -16.52 -6.89
CA ASP A 449 27.24 -17.46 -7.18
C ASP A 449 25.91 -16.70 -7.24
N LEU A 450 25.41 -16.53 -8.47
CA LEU A 450 24.20 -15.78 -8.78
C LEU A 450 22.91 -16.61 -8.65
N THR A 451 23.03 -17.89 -8.31
CA THR A 451 21.92 -18.86 -8.29
C THR A 451 21.56 -19.28 -6.88
N THR A 452 22.54 -19.37 -5.98
CA THR A 452 22.31 -19.76 -4.59
C THR A 452 21.85 -18.58 -3.75
N ALA A 453 20.70 -18.74 -3.11
CA ALA A 453 20.19 -17.79 -2.14
C ALA A 453 20.84 -17.97 -0.76
N ILE A 454 21.19 -16.86 -0.12
CA ILE A 454 21.72 -16.79 1.23
C ILE A 454 20.87 -15.85 2.10
N GLN A 455 21.07 -15.93 3.42
CA GLN A 455 20.54 -14.97 4.38
C GLN A 455 21.68 -14.18 5.01
N ILE A 456 21.43 -12.90 5.28
CA ILE A 456 22.35 -12.01 6.00
C ILE A 456 21.71 -11.63 7.32
N ARG A 457 22.40 -11.87 8.43
CA ARG A 457 21.96 -11.55 9.78
C ARG A 457 22.45 -10.16 10.20
N LYS A 458 21.69 -9.50 11.09
CA LYS A 458 22.00 -8.15 11.60
C LYS A 458 23.46 -7.97 12.05
N ASN A 459 23.99 -8.94 12.81
CA ASN A 459 25.35 -8.91 13.35
C ASN A 459 26.45 -8.95 12.27
N GLN A 460 26.12 -9.40 11.06
CA GLN A 460 27.03 -9.38 9.90
C GLN A 460 27.04 -8.02 9.19
N VAL A 461 26.07 -7.14 9.49
CA VAL A 461 25.89 -5.87 8.81
C VAL A 461 26.47 -4.72 9.63
N SER A 462 25.92 -4.46 10.81
CA SER A 462 26.42 -3.40 11.69
C SER A 462 25.85 -3.53 13.11
N LYS A 463 26.68 -3.15 14.10
CA LYS A 463 26.27 -3.05 15.51
C LYS A 463 25.40 -1.81 15.80
N LEU A 464 25.35 -0.84 14.88
CA LEU A 464 24.57 0.40 15.02
C LEU A 464 23.11 0.26 14.55
N LEU A 465 22.70 -0.95 14.18
CA LEU A 465 21.34 -1.22 13.72
C LEU A 465 20.38 -1.42 14.91
N PRO A 466 19.09 -1.09 14.77
CA PRO A 466 18.11 -1.20 15.85
C PRO A 466 18.07 -2.58 16.52
N ASP A 467 17.91 -2.61 17.84
CA ASP A 467 17.66 -3.82 18.61
C ASP A 467 16.17 -4.18 18.69
N GLN A 468 15.30 -3.18 18.66
CA GLN A 468 13.85 -3.33 18.64
C GLN A 468 13.29 -2.87 17.28
N PHE A 469 12.27 -3.59 16.79
CA PHE A 469 11.67 -3.37 15.47
C PHE A 469 10.20 -2.94 15.53
N ALA A 470 9.62 -2.84 16.73
CA ALA A 470 8.32 -2.25 16.97
C ALA A 470 8.26 -1.51 18.31
N GLU A 471 7.35 -0.55 18.38
CA GLU A 471 7.05 0.23 19.57
C GLU A 471 5.60 0.70 19.56
N GLN A 472 5.09 1.06 20.74
CA GLN A 472 3.74 1.59 20.91
C GLN A 472 3.80 3.03 21.45
N LEU A 473 3.16 3.96 20.73
CA LEU A 473 2.96 5.33 21.19
C LEU A 473 1.51 5.53 21.61
N ILE A 474 1.32 6.17 22.77
CA ILE A 474 0.01 6.53 23.30
C ILE A 474 -0.09 8.05 23.30
N ARG A 475 -1.13 8.60 22.67
CA ARG A 475 -1.42 10.03 22.66
C ARG A 475 -2.82 10.30 23.16
N VAL A 476 -2.91 11.25 24.09
CA VAL A 476 -4.18 11.69 24.68
C VAL A 476 -4.52 13.08 24.17
N TYR A 477 -5.78 13.28 23.80
CA TYR A 477 -6.29 14.56 23.31
C TYR A 477 -7.46 15.03 24.18
N CYS A 478 -7.60 16.34 24.35
CA CYS A 478 -8.72 16.97 25.04
C CYS A 478 -9.55 17.80 24.07
N LYS A 479 -10.88 17.60 24.11
CA LYS A 479 -11.83 18.38 23.31
C LYS A 479 -12.05 19.78 23.87
N LYS A 480 -12.01 19.94 25.20
CA LYS A 480 -12.10 21.25 25.86
C LYS A 480 -10.79 21.99 25.66
N THR A 481 -10.89 23.25 25.27
CA THR A 481 -9.73 24.07 24.88
C THR A 481 -9.53 25.28 25.78
N ASP A 482 -10.36 25.45 26.81
CA ASP A 482 -10.15 26.47 27.84
C ASP A 482 -8.96 26.10 28.73
N ASP A 483 -8.21 27.12 29.14
CA ASP A 483 -6.94 26.95 29.86
C ASP A 483 -7.10 26.13 31.15
N ARG A 484 -8.17 26.37 31.91
CA ARG A 484 -8.46 25.65 33.16
C ARG A 484 -8.67 24.16 32.93
N SER A 485 -9.49 23.79 31.94
CA SER A 485 -9.72 22.38 31.60
C SER A 485 -8.47 21.73 31.05
N LEU A 486 -7.67 22.44 30.25
CA LEU A 486 -6.43 21.92 29.70
C LEU A 486 -5.37 21.66 30.78
N GLU A 487 -5.21 22.58 31.73
CA GLU A 487 -4.28 22.42 32.85
C GLU A 487 -4.67 21.20 33.69
N ALA A 488 -5.94 21.09 34.07
CA ALA A 488 -6.45 19.92 34.80
C ALA A 488 -6.24 18.62 34.01
N ALA A 489 -6.54 18.62 32.70
CA ALA A 489 -6.39 17.45 31.85
C ALA A 489 -4.92 17.00 31.71
N LYS A 490 -3.97 17.94 31.61
CA LYS A 490 -2.53 17.63 31.60
C LYS A 490 -2.08 16.96 32.90
N LYS A 491 -2.47 17.49 34.05
CA LYS A 491 -2.15 16.90 35.37
C LYS A 491 -2.74 15.50 35.51
N HIS A 492 -4.00 15.31 35.09
CA HIS A 492 -4.62 13.99 35.05
C HIS A 492 -3.89 13.01 34.11
N PHE A 493 -3.42 13.49 32.96
CA PHE A 493 -2.63 12.66 32.04
C PHE A 493 -1.31 12.20 32.65
N VAL A 494 -0.55 13.09 33.30
CA VAL A 494 0.69 12.70 34.00
C VAL A 494 0.41 11.72 35.12
N GLN A 495 -0.60 11.99 35.95
CA GLN A 495 -1.01 11.07 37.02
C GLN A 495 -1.40 9.69 36.48
N TRP A 496 -2.13 9.65 35.36
CA TRP A 496 -2.50 8.41 34.70
C TRP A 496 -1.26 7.64 34.20
N CYS A 497 -0.29 8.33 33.60
CA CYS A 497 0.99 7.73 33.19
C CYS A 497 1.76 7.15 34.39
N MET A 498 1.76 7.84 35.53
CA MET A 498 2.35 7.31 36.76
C MET A 498 1.66 6.03 37.22
N ASN A 499 0.32 6.07 37.31
CA ASN A 499 -0.49 4.96 37.82
C ASN A 499 -0.39 3.70 36.95
N MET A 500 -0.29 3.87 35.63
CA MET A 500 -0.17 2.76 34.68
C MET A 500 1.28 2.29 34.45
N ASN A 501 2.23 2.89 35.16
CA ASN A 501 3.66 2.69 34.98
C ASN A 501 4.18 2.95 33.55
N PHE A 502 3.67 3.97 32.88
CA PHE A 502 4.17 4.36 31.56
C PHE A 502 5.45 5.21 31.63
N SER A 503 6.05 5.45 30.46
CA SER A 503 7.16 6.38 30.31
C SER A 503 6.78 7.80 30.74
N LYS A 504 7.75 8.56 31.23
CA LYS A 504 7.56 9.98 31.55
C LYS A 504 7.19 10.76 30.28
N PRO A 505 6.09 11.54 30.27
CA PRO A 505 5.83 12.46 29.18
C PRO A 505 7.01 13.43 28.99
N GLN A 506 7.36 13.76 27.75
CA GLN A 506 8.56 14.57 27.43
C GLN A 506 8.58 15.93 28.13
N ASP A 507 7.42 16.58 28.24
CA ASP A 507 7.22 17.86 28.92
C ASP A 507 6.65 17.68 30.35
N GLY A 508 6.73 16.47 30.90
CA GLY A 508 6.17 16.08 32.20
C GLY A 508 6.55 17.02 33.35
N ASP A 509 7.82 17.39 33.43
CA ASP A 509 8.35 18.27 34.50
C ASP A 509 7.85 19.71 34.39
N ILE A 510 7.40 20.13 33.20
CA ILE A 510 6.85 21.46 32.96
C ILE A 510 5.34 21.46 33.22
N ILE A 511 4.64 20.40 32.80
CA ILE A 511 3.17 20.35 32.86
C ILE A 511 2.63 19.90 34.22
N ALA A 512 3.41 19.14 34.99
CA ALA A 512 3.04 18.66 36.32
C ALA A 512 4.30 18.52 37.21
N PRO A 513 5.01 19.63 37.50
CA PRO A 513 6.22 19.63 38.33
C PRO A 513 6.00 19.06 39.74
N GLU A 514 4.76 19.09 40.23
CA GLU A 514 4.37 18.53 41.52
C GLU A 514 4.18 17.00 41.51
N LEU A 515 4.01 16.39 40.34
CA LEU A 515 3.73 14.96 40.19
C LEU A 515 4.98 14.16 39.79
N THR A 516 5.79 14.68 38.88
CA THR A 516 6.93 13.92 38.34
C THR A 516 7.97 13.48 39.38
N PRO A 517 8.30 14.26 40.43
CA PRO A 517 9.26 13.84 41.46
C PRO A 517 8.75 12.69 42.34
N LEU A 518 7.43 12.45 42.38
CA LEU A 518 6.83 11.38 43.19
C LEU A 518 7.11 9.98 42.62
N LYS A 519 7.55 9.88 41.36
CA LYS A 519 7.93 8.62 40.71
C LYS A 519 9.44 8.55 40.57
N ALA A 520 10.08 7.78 41.45
CA ALA A 520 11.55 7.66 41.50
C ALA A 520 12.19 7.28 40.15
N SER A 521 11.56 6.39 39.38
CA SER A 521 12.05 5.97 38.05
C SER A 521 12.05 7.09 36.99
N TRP A 522 11.41 8.23 37.25
CA TRP A 522 11.38 9.39 36.36
C TRP A 522 12.34 10.51 36.78
N SER A 523 13.03 10.33 37.91
CA SER A 523 13.90 11.33 38.55
C SER A 523 15.39 10.98 38.43
N ASN A 524 15.74 9.75 38.04
CA ASN A 524 17.12 9.40 37.74
C ASN A 524 17.52 9.98 36.37
N ASN A 525 18.40 10.98 36.40
CA ASN A 525 19.20 11.35 35.24
C ASN A 525 20.09 10.15 34.90
N ASN A 526 19.73 9.36 33.88
CA ASN A 526 20.67 8.40 33.29
C ASN A 526 21.75 9.16 32.51
N GLU A 527 22.73 9.70 33.24
CA GLU A 527 24.10 9.74 32.76
C GLU A 527 24.72 8.39 33.13
N GLY A 528 24.93 7.50 32.15
CA GLY A 528 25.68 6.25 32.35
C GLY A 528 25.02 4.98 31.79
N GLU A 529 24.96 4.85 30.46
CA GLU A 529 25.08 3.54 29.79
C GLU A 529 26.30 3.56 28.86
N ASP A 530 27.43 4.00 29.40
CA ASP A 530 28.76 3.67 28.91
C ASP A 530 29.56 3.14 30.10
N GLY A 531 29.67 1.81 30.23
CA GLY A 531 30.71 1.17 31.05
C GLY A 531 30.27 0.46 32.34
N GLU A 532 30.43 -0.86 32.27
CA GLU A 532 30.75 -1.82 33.34
C GLU A 532 29.68 -2.28 34.35
N GLY A 533 29.64 -3.61 34.47
CA GLY A 533 28.69 -4.34 35.31
C GLY A 533 29.10 -4.40 36.78
N GLY A 534 28.09 -4.58 37.63
CA GLY A 534 28.25 -4.83 39.05
C GLY A 534 26.91 -5.14 39.70
N SER A 535 26.77 -6.39 40.15
CA SER A 535 25.71 -6.90 41.04
C SER A 535 25.51 -6.02 42.28
N LEU A 536 24.26 -5.83 42.75
CA LEU A 536 23.80 -6.26 44.09
C LEU A 536 22.42 -5.66 44.50
N ARG A 537 21.55 -6.60 44.91
CA ARG A 537 20.63 -6.62 46.07
C ARG A 537 19.32 -5.81 46.11
N GLU A 538 18.28 -6.62 46.36
CA GLU A 538 16.93 -6.29 46.82
C GLU A 538 16.91 -5.52 48.15
N GLY A 539 15.95 -4.60 48.27
CA GLY A 539 15.58 -3.95 49.51
C GLY A 539 14.09 -3.60 49.53
N ASN A 540 13.33 -4.33 50.35
CA ASN A 540 11.94 -4.08 50.72
C ASN A 540 11.77 -2.71 51.42
N CYS A 541 10.67 -1.99 51.16
CA CYS A 541 9.87 -1.39 52.25
C CYS A 541 8.46 -0.94 51.85
N ALA A 542 7.49 -1.59 52.51
CA ALA A 542 6.32 -1.05 53.22
C ALA A 542 5.37 -0.02 52.58
N SER A 543 4.12 -0.50 52.50
CA SER A 543 2.83 0.18 52.46
C SER A 543 2.60 1.30 53.49
N VAL A 544 1.96 2.39 53.07
CA VAL A 544 1.14 3.25 53.94
C VAL A 544 -0.17 3.64 53.23
N ASN A 545 -1.28 3.39 53.93
CA ASN A 545 -2.66 3.59 53.51
C ASN A 545 -3.13 5.05 53.65
N GLY A 546 -3.96 5.48 52.70
CA GLY A 546 -5.22 6.18 53.01
C GLY A 546 -5.29 7.70 52.83
N LYS A 547 -6.02 8.16 51.80
CA LYS A 547 -7.25 8.98 51.97
C LYS A 547 -7.97 9.32 50.65
N LYS A 548 -9.28 9.01 50.68
CA LYS A 548 -10.45 9.60 49.99
C LYS A 548 -10.40 9.87 48.48
N LYS A 549 -10.99 8.93 47.73
CA LYS A 549 -11.50 9.10 46.36
C LYS A 549 -12.61 10.16 46.31
N ALA A 550 -12.43 11.20 45.50
CA ALA A 550 -13.52 11.95 44.91
C ALA A 550 -13.70 11.44 43.46
N LYS A 551 -14.79 10.72 43.20
CA LYS A 551 -15.19 10.29 41.86
C LYS A 551 -15.70 11.52 41.10
N MET A 552 -14.94 11.99 40.12
CA MET A 552 -15.49 12.76 39.01
C MET A 552 -15.58 11.83 37.81
N GLN A 553 -16.81 11.45 37.44
CA GLN A 553 -17.10 10.68 36.24
C GLN A 553 -16.72 11.55 35.04
N LEU A 554 -15.64 11.17 34.35
CA LEU A 554 -15.39 11.64 32.99
C LEU A 554 -16.35 10.88 32.08
N SER A 555 -17.28 11.60 31.46
CA SER A 555 -17.98 11.12 30.26
C SER A 555 -16.99 11.19 29.10
N PHE A 556 -16.55 10.03 28.62
CA PHE A 556 -15.53 9.88 27.58
C PHE A 556 -16.12 9.55 26.22
#